data_AF-A0A3E5GPU9-F1
#
_entry.id   AF-A0A3E5GPU9-F1
#
_cell.length_a   1.000
_cell.length_b   1.000
_cell.length_c   1.000
_cell.angle_alpha   90.00
_cell.angle_beta   90.00
_cell.angle_gamma   90.00
#
_symmetry.space_group_name_H-M   'P 1'
#
loop_
_entity.id
_entity.type
_entity.pdbx_description
1 polymer ?
#
loop_
_entity_poly.entity_id
_entity_poly.type
_entity_poly.pdbx_seq_one_letter_code
_entity_poly.pdbx_strand_id
1 'polypeptide(L)' 'MRQYHTTVKETKEIDKIICNRCGRSIPVIQGVPREDVLEVSKRWGYFSEKDNRLDEFDLCEQCYDEIISEFKIKI' A
#
# COMPACT_ATOMS: atom_id res chain seq x y z
N MET A 1 43.25 -5.68 -20.83
CA MET A 1 42.25 -6.72 -20.46
C MET A 1 41.07 -6.01 -19.83
N ARG A 2 39.85 -6.13 -20.37
CA ARG A 2 38.67 -5.46 -19.83
C ARG A 2 38.11 -6.30 -18.68
N GLN A 3 38.04 -5.73 -17.49
CA GLN A 3 37.36 -6.35 -16.35
C GLN A 3 35.92 -5.89 -16.36
N TYR A 4 35.00 -6.84 -16.45
CA TYR A 4 33.58 -6.61 -16.29
C TYR A 4 33.19 -7.06 -14.89
N HIS A 5 32.39 -6.24 -14.20
CA HIS A 5 31.69 -6.68 -13.00
C HIS A 5 30.24 -6.93 -13.39
N THR A 6 29.71 -8.09 -13.01
CA THR A 6 28.30 -8.42 -13.15
C THR A 6 27.62 -8.11 -11.83
N THR A 7 26.74 -7.12 -11.81
CA THR A 7 25.87 -6.83 -10.66
C THR A 7 24.57 -7.59 -10.83
N VAL A 8 24.21 -8.42 -9.86
CA VAL A 8 22.87 -9.02 -9.77
C VAL A 8 21.94 -7.97 -9.20
N LYS A 9 20.92 -7.55 -9.96
CA LYS A 9 19.83 -6.72 -9.42
C LYS A 9 18.86 -7.65 -8.70
N GLU A 10 18.60 -7.39 -7.42
CA GLU A 10 17.49 -8.00 -6.71
C GLU A 10 16.18 -7.45 -7.26
N THR A 11 15.33 -8.32 -7.80
CA THR A 11 13.94 -8.00 -8.16
C THR A 11 13.07 -8.30 -6.95
N LYS A 12 12.42 -7.27 -6.38
CA LYS A 12 11.39 -7.46 -5.35
C LYS A 12 10.05 -7.57 -6.05
N GLU A 13 9.45 -8.75 -6.03
CA GLU A 13 8.08 -8.97 -6.48
C GLU A 13 7.16 -8.99 -5.26
N ILE A 14 5.97 -8.40 -5.38
CA ILE A 14 4.96 -8.40 -4.32
C ILE A 14 4.12 -9.67 -4.48
N ASP A 15 4.14 -10.56 -3.49
CA ASP A 15 3.36 -11.80 -3.52
C ASP A 15 1.88 -11.59 -3.13
N LYS A 16 1.64 -10.68 -2.18
CA LYS A 16 0.32 -10.39 -1.64
C LYS A 16 0.28 -9.02 -0.99
N ILE A 17 -0.90 -8.43 -1.00
CA ILE A 17 -1.25 -7.20 -0.28
C ILE A 17 -2.11 -7.59 0.91
N ILE A 18 -1.98 -6.90 2.05
CA ILE A 18 -2.74 -7.22 3.26
C ILE A 18 -3.54 -5.98 3.65
N CYS A 19 -4.86 -6.12 3.74
CA CYS A 19 -5.72 -5.04 4.22
C CYS A 19 -5.44 -4.74 5.69
N ASN A 20 -5.05 -3.51 6.00
CA ASN A 20 -4.72 -3.06 7.36
C ASN A 20 -5.93 -2.95 8.29
N ARG A 21 -7.17 -2.92 7.77
CA ARG A 21 -8.40 -2.88 8.59
C ARG A 21 -8.87 -4.29 8.98
N CYS A 22 -9.08 -5.17 8.01
CA CYS A 22 -9.67 -6.50 8.26
C CYS A 22 -8.68 -7.67 8.23
N GLY A 23 -7.42 -7.44 7.84
CA GLY A 23 -6.38 -8.48 7.77
C GLY A 23 -6.48 -9.41 6.56
N ARG A 24 -7.42 -9.18 5.62
CA ARG A 24 -7.56 -9.99 4.41
C ARG A 24 -6.31 -9.90 3.54
N SER A 25 -5.82 -11.04 3.08
CA SER A 25 -4.75 -11.13 2.08
C SER A 25 -5.30 -11.14 0.67
N ILE A 26 -4.77 -10.27 -0.16
CA ILE A 26 -5.10 -10.10 -1.58
C ILE A 26 -3.93 -10.66 -2.38
N PRO A 27 -4.12 -11.78 -3.10
CA PRO A 27 -3.03 -12.37 -3.86
C PRO A 27 -2.68 -11.48 -5.06
N VAL A 28 -1.37 -11.35 -5.32
CA VAL A 28 -0.84 -10.67 -6.50
C VAL A 28 -0.35 -11.76 -7.45
N ILE A 29 -0.97 -11.85 -8.63
CA ILE A 29 -0.65 -12.86 -9.65
C ILE A 29 0.00 -12.13 -10.81
N GLN A 30 1.25 -12.48 -11.13
CA GLN A 30 2.02 -11.83 -12.20
C GLN A 30 2.15 -10.30 -12.02
N GLY A 31 2.28 -9.85 -10.77
CA GLY A 31 2.37 -8.42 -10.42
C GLY A 31 1.03 -7.68 -10.44
N VAL A 32 -0.09 -8.36 -10.70
CA VAL A 32 -1.43 -7.77 -10.70
C VAL A 32 -2.23 -8.26 -9.48
N PRO A 33 -2.69 -7.36 -8.60
CA PRO A 33 -3.62 -7.72 -7.53
C PRO A 33 -4.91 -8.33 -8.08
N ARG A 34 -5.44 -9.35 -7.42
CA ARG A 34 -6.70 -10.01 -7.83
C ARG A 34 -7.94 -9.15 -7.61
N GLU A 35 -7.89 -8.25 -6.63
CA GLU A 35 -8.89 -7.21 -6.38
C GLU A 35 -8.19 -5.86 -6.30
N ASP A 36 -8.91 -4.79 -6.62
CA ASP A 36 -8.37 -3.44 -6.49
C ASP A 36 -8.23 -3.06 -5.00
N VAL A 37 -7.27 -2.19 -4.71
CA VAL A 37 -6.93 -1.80 -3.34
C VAL A 37 -6.76 -0.30 -3.24
N LEU A 38 -7.17 0.25 -2.10
CA LEU A 38 -6.80 1.62 -1.76
C LEU A 38 -5.44 1.60 -1.08
N GLU A 39 -4.42 2.07 -1.80
CA GLU A 39 -3.11 2.39 -1.24
C GLU A 39 -3.13 3.82 -0.68
N VAL A 40 -2.79 3.98 0.60
CA VAL A 40 -2.68 5.29 1.25
C VAL A 40 -1.23 5.52 1.65
N SER A 41 -0.63 6.58 1.11
CA SER A 41 0.64 7.13 1.60
C SER A 41 0.43 8.55 2.08
N LYS A 42 0.46 8.75 3.39
CA LYS A 42 0.26 10.06 4.02
C LYS A 42 1.46 10.44 4.86
N ARG A 43 2.18 11.46 4.39
CA ARG A 43 3.12 12.21 5.21
C ARG A 43 2.37 13.29 6.01
N TRP A 44 2.49 13.22 7.33
CA TRP A 44 2.05 14.27 8.23
C TRP A 44 3.08 15.39 8.25
N GLY A 45 2.61 16.64 8.28
CA GLY A 45 3.48 17.81 8.36
C GLY A 45 3.58 18.34 9.79
N TYR A 46 4.24 19.48 9.94
CA TYR A 46 4.45 20.15 11.23
C TYR A 46 3.14 20.52 11.95
N PHE A 47 2.06 20.83 11.21
CA PHE A 47 0.75 21.15 11.77
C PHE A 47 -0.08 19.93 12.20
N SER A 48 0.58 18.79 12.38
CA SER A 48 -0.01 17.55 12.87
C SER A 48 0.63 17.19 14.19
N GLU A 49 -0.13 16.56 15.10
CA GLU A 49 0.40 15.91 16.29
C GLU A 49 1.22 14.64 15.98
N LYS A 50 1.42 14.33 14.69
CA LYS A 50 2.15 13.15 14.21
C LYS A 50 3.50 13.52 13.60
N ASP A 51 4.39 14.07 14.42
CA ASP A 51 5.82 14.37 14.18
C ASP A 51 6.44 13.91 12.84
N ASN A 52 6.10 14.55 11.72
CA ASN A 52 6.55 14.17 10.37
C ASN A 52 6.38 12.69 10.00
N ARG A 53 5.45 12.00 10.66
CA ARG A 53 5.20 10.57 10.50
C ARG A 53 4.73 10.29 9.08
N LEU A 54 5.26 9.22 8.51
CA LEU A 54 4.76 8.64 7.26
C LEU A 54 3.84 7.47 7.64
N ASP A 55 2.56 7.59 7.32
CA ASP A 55 1.57 6.53 7.45
C ASP A 55 1.36 5.88 6.07
N GLU A 56 1.64 4.60 5.97
CA GLU A 56 1.48 3.79 4.76
C GLU A 56 0.65 2.55 5.10
N PHE A 57 -0.44 2.33 4.35
CA PHE A 57 -1.33 1.19 4.54
C PHE A 57 -2.22 0.94 3.33
N ASP A 58 -2.69 -0.30 3.21
CA ASP A 58 -3.59 -0.76 2.17
C ASP A 58 -4.96 -1.14 2.74
N LEU A 59 -6.02 -0.87 1.99
CA LEU A 59 -7.37 -1.32 2.31
C LEU A 59 -7.99 -2.07 1.14
N CYS A 60 -8.67 -3.17 1.42
CA CYS A 60 -9.56 -3.78 0.44
C CYS A 60 -10.79 -2.89 0.17
N GLU A 61 -11.40 -3.09 -0.99
CA GLU A 61 -12.60 -2.36 -1.43
C GLU A 61 -13.71 -2.32 -0.36
N GLN A 62 -14.02 -3.47 0.25
CA GLN A 62 -15.05 -3.54 1.30
C GLN A 62 -14.75 -2.65 2.50
N CYS A 63 -13.49 -2.62 2.94
CA CYS A 63 -13.08 -1.78 4.06
C CYS A 63 -13.10 -0.31 3.68
N TYR A 64 -12.80 0.04 2.42
CA TYR A 64 -12.96 1.38 1.91
C TYR A 64 -14.43 1.82 1.91
N ASP A 65 -15.34 0.98 1.39
CA ASP A 65 -16.78 1.24 1.37
C ASP A 65 -17.34 1.52 2.77
N GLU A 66 -16.91 0.73 3.76
CA GLU A 66 -17.27 0.94 5.15
C GLU A 66 -16.77 2.30 5.67
N ILE A 67 -15.52 2.69 5.37
CA ILE A 67 -14.97 3.99 5.80
C ILE A 67 -15.77 5.15 5.19
N ILE A 68 -16.01 5.12 3.88
CA ILE A 68 -16.72 6.21 3.20
C ILE A 68 -18.18 6.31 3.66
N SER A 69 -18.79 5.20 4.08
CA SER A 69 -20.14 5.19 4.62
C SER A 69 -20.26 5.99 5.93
N GLU A 70 -19.17 6.08 6.69
CA GLU A 70 -19.07 6.82 7.95
C GLU A 70 -18.75 8.32 7.71
N PHE A 71 -18.48 8.73 6.47
CA PHE A 71 -18.14 10.12 6.18
C PHE A 71 -19.36 11.03 6.36
N LYS A 72 -19.14 12.15 7.08
CA LYS A 72 -20.16 13.20 7.25
C LYS A 72 -20.55 13.86 5.93
N ILE A 73 -19.59 13.97 5.00
CA ILE A 73 -19.79 14.54 3.67
C ILE A 73 -19.63 13.38 2.68
N LYS A 74 -20.68 13.11 1.92
CA LYS A 74 -20.68 12.05 0.93
C LYS A 74 -19.79 12.40 -0.26
N ILE A 75 -19.14 11.39 -0.81
CA ILE A 75 -18.37 11.44 -2.05
C ILE A 75 -19.33 11.41 -3.24
#